data_AF-A0AAE1SAD1-F1
#
_entry.id   AF-A0AAE1SAD1-F1
#
_cell.length_a   1.000
_cell.length_b   1.000
_cell.length_c   1.000
_cell.angle_alpha   90.00
_cell.angle_beta   90.00
_cell.angle_gamma   90.00
#
_symmetry.space_group_name_H-M   'P 1'
#
loop_
_entity.id
_entity.type
_entity.pdbx_description
1 polymer ?
#
loop_
_entity_poly.entity_id
_entity_poly.type
_entity_poly.pdbx_seq_one_letter_code
_entity_poly.pdbx_strand_id
1 'polypeptide(L)'
;MVNTDCDDKTTNAPFQKDLEDTAMIGIDDMQRANSTLEDFCRSYFMFHKMDPHQPQSIIRFLPLLSFTESYIYQLDNLNEKLLHPSVGKDRSSYGEYNVKAKQSSDFTSVRMMTSDPFRPLCIALEHHGLLTDRVREEFSSGVEYWSLERKLCHALGSKQEISVEDVMRAIHLKSFDYRVLNPLLYQLRGEKDDVLENSFNILHMFNGIYGASAAPAMLAKIITEAEEKYDSLLKALDPELSLNYQKRCEEATKEGSGKTSGPSLGTWSIPPVIEDEELYRSDVLNSKSTIPEWNT
;
A
#
# COMPACT_ATOMS: atom_id res chain seq x y z
N MET A 1 16.06 45.69 50.94
CA MET A 1 16.40 46.49 49.75
C MET A 1 17.49 45.75 48.99
N VAL A 2 17.12 44.81 48.12
CA VAL A 2 17.88 44.34 46.95
C VAL A 2 16.84 43.77 45.98
N ASN A 3 16.74 44.41 44.82
CA ASN A 3 16.05 43.89 43.63
C ASN A 3 16.83 42.71 43.07
N THR A 4 16.14 41.67 42.62
CA THR A 4 16.66 40.79 41.56
C THR A 4 15.55 40.56 40.56
N ASP A 5 15.74 41.19 39.39
CA ASP A 5 14.95 41.06 38.17
C ASP A 5 14.76 39.59 37.79
N CYS A 6 13.52 39.23 37.46
CA CYS A 6 13.21 38.04 36.67
C CYS A 6 13.49 38.38 35.21
N ASP A 7 14.65 37.96 34.70
CA ASP A 7 14.90 37.90 33.26
C ASP A 7 14.06 36.77 32.64
N ASP A 8 13.05 37.19 31.90
CA ASP A 8 12.27 36.39 30.96
C ASP A 8 13.17 35.92 29.82
N LYS A 9 13.71 34.69 29.94
CA LYS A 9 14.34 33.99 28.81
C LYS A 9 13.40 32.90 28.33
N THR A 10 12.71 33.21 27.24
CA THR A 10 11.99 32.28 26.39
C THR A 10 12.96 31.23 25.83
N THR A 11 13.17 30.15 26.58
CA THR A 11 13.87 28.96 26.09
C THR A 11 12.95 28.20 25.15
N ASN A 12 13.03 28.47 23.84
CA ASN A 12 12.51 27.56 22.82
C ASN A 12 13.30 26.25 22.94
N ALA A 13 12.64 25.21 23.46
CA ALA A 13 13.28 23.99 23.94
C ALA A 13 13.62 23.00 22.80
N PRO A 14 14.79 22.32 22.84
CA PRO A 14 15.15 21.22 21.94
C PRO A 14 14.15 20.05 21.94
N PHE A 15 13.39 19.88 23.02
CA PHE A 15 12.42 18.80 23.22
C PHE A 15 11.30 18.74 22.19
N GLN A 16 10.96 19.85 21.54
CA GLN A 16 9.82 19.91 20.62
C GLN A 16 10.16 19.27 19.26
N LYS A 17 11.45 19.26 18.88
CA LYS A 17 11.92 18.68 17.62
C LYS A 17 12.02 17.16 17.70
N ASP A 18 12.44 16.63 18.85
CA ASP A 18 12.55 15.19 19.08
C ASP A 18 11.18 14.48 19.07
N LEU A 19 10.13 15.16 19.53
CA LEU A 19 8.76 14.61 19.51
C LEU A 19 8.17 14.53 18.09
N GLU A 20 8.50 15.48 17.22
CA GLU A 20 7.98 15.52 15.83
C GLU A 20 8.61 14.45 14.93
N ASP A 21 9.85 14.04 15.24
CA ASP A 21 10.58 13.02 14.49
C ASP A 21 10.38 11.59 15.06
N THR A 22 9.59 11.44 16.13
CA THR A 22 9.28 10.13 16.73
C THR A 22 8.00 9.53 16.14
N ALA A 23 8.09 8.31 15.59
CA ALA A 23 6.91 7.58 15.16
C ALA A 23 6.08 7.14 16.38
N MET A 24 4.86 7.68 16.50
CA MET A 24 3.92 7.38 17.58
C MET A 24 2.60 6.83 17.03
N ILE A 25 2.01 5.89 17.75
CA ILE A 25 0.79 5.20 17.35
C ILE A 25 -0.19 5.17 18.52
N GLY A 26 -1.45 5.53 18.25
CA GLY A 26 -2.56 5.36 19.18
C GLY A 26 -2.93 3.90 19.39
N ILE A 27 -3.36 3.56 20.61
CA ILE A 27 -3.80 2.19 20.93
C ILE A 27 -5.00 1.75 20.10
N ASP A 28 -5.90 2.68 19.77
CA ASP A 28 -7.08 2.42 18.95
C ASP A 28 -6.68 2.10 17.50
N ASP A 29 -5.69 2.80 16.95
CA ASP A 29 -5.16 2.55 15.61
C ASP A 29 -4.50 1.16 15.55
N MET A 30 -3.77 0.77 16.60
CA MET A 30 -3.22 -0.58 16.72
C MET A 30 -4.29 -1.67 16.73
N GLN A 31 -5.37 -1.46 17.49
CA GLN A 31 -6.44 -2.45 17.57
C GLN A 31 -7.18 -2.62 16.24
N ARG A 32 -7.34 -1.54 15.47
CA ARG A 32 -8.04 -1.55 14.19
C ARG A 32 -7.19 -2.12 13.06
N ALA A 33 -5.88 -1.87 13.08
CA ALA A 33 -4.91 -2.49 12.17
C ALA A 33 -4.89 -4.03 12.24
N ASN A 34 -5.40 -4.64 13.31
CA ASN A 34 -5.39 -6.10 13.49
C ASN A 34 -6.08 -6.86 12.35
N SER A 35 -7.16 -6.33 11.76
CA SER A 35 -7.84 -7.04 10.66
C SER A 35 -6.97 -7.09 9.40
N THR A 36 -6.32 -5.99 9.05
CA THR A 36 -5.36 -5.94 7.93
C THR A 36 -4.18 -6.86 8.21
N LEU A 37 -3.67 -6.81 9.45
CA LEU A 37 -2.54 -7.65 9.84
C LEU A 37 -2.89 -9.14 9.82
N GLU A 38 -4.08 -9.53 10.28
CA GLU A 38 -4.56 -10.91 10.20
C GLU A 38 -4.66 -11.36 8.73
N ASP A 39 -5.27 -10.55 7.87
CA ASP A 39 -5.38 -10.86 6.44
C ASP A 39 -4.00 -10.97 5.78
N PHE A 40 -3.10 -10.02 6.06
CA PHE A 40 -1.72 -10.05 5.59
C PHE A 40 -1.01 -11.34 6.04
N CYS A 41 -1.13 -11.72 7.31
CA CYS A 41 -0.51 -12.95 7.81
C CYS A 41 -1.08 -14.19 7.11
N ARG A 42 -2.41 -14.28 6.94
CA ARG A 42 -3.06 -15.41 6.26
C ARG A 42 -2.68 -15.51 4.79
N SER A 43 -2.54 -14.37 4.13
CA SER A 43 -2.35 -14.28 2.69
C SER A 43 -0.88 -14.33 2.29
N TYR A 44 0.03 -13.66 3.02
CA TYR A 44 1.42 -13.47 2.59
C TYR A 44 2.41 -14.42 3.24
N PHE A 45 2.16 -14.93 4.45
CA PHE A 45 3.15 -15.77 5.13
C PHE A 45 3.50 -17.03 4.35
N MET A 46 2.54 -17.60 3.62
CA MET A 46 2.80 -18.73 2.74
C MET A 46 3.81 -18.40 1.62
N PHE A 47 3.84 -17.16 1.11
CA PHE A 47 4.82 -16.72 0.11
C PHE A 47 6.20 -16.49 0.69
N HIS A 48 6.23 -16.11 1.97
CA HIS A 48 7.45 -16.02 2.76
C HIS A 48 7.90 -17.38 3.30
N LYS A 49 7.34 -18.50 2.83
CA LYS A 49 7.63 -19.86 3.31
C LYS A 49 7.54 -19.98 4.84
N MET A 50 6.70 -19.16 5.46
CA MET A 50 6.50 -19.14 6.90
C MET A 50 5.46 -20.18 7.26
N ASP A 51 5.79 -21.06 8.21
CA ASP A 51 4.90 -22.10 8.69
C ASP A 51 3.92 -21.51 9.73
N PRO A 52 2.59 -21.51 9.45
CA PRO A 52 1.59 -21.02 10.39
C PRO A 52 1.50 -21.86 11.67
N HIS A 53 2.03 -23.09 11.67
CA HIS A 53 2.11 -23.95 12.84
C HIS A 53 3.35 -23.66 13.71
N GLN A 54 4.22 -22.73 13.29
CA GLN A 54 5.40 -22.28 14.04
C GLN A 54 5.19 -20.87 14.59
N PRO A 55 4.62 -20.73 15.80
CA PRO A 55 4.27 -19.43 16.36
C PRO A 55 5.49 -18.52 16.56
N GLN A 56 6.69 -19.07 16.75
CA GLN A 56 7.90 -18.24 16.90
C GLN A 56 8.21 -17.43 15.63
N SER A 57 8.04 -18.03 14.45
CA SER A 57 8.27 -17.37 13.18
C SER A 57 7.30 -16.21 12.95
N ILE A 58 6.06 -16.36 13.44
CA ILE A 58 5.02 -15.33 13.39
C ILE A 58 5.32 -14.20 14.38
N ILE A 59 5.50 -14.56 15.66
CA ILE A 59 5.66 -13.61 16.78
C ILE A 59 6.93 -12.77 16.61
N ARG A 60 7.98 -13.29 15.97
CA ARG A 60 9.23 -12.57 15.76
C ARG A 60 9.05 -11.28 14.95
N PHE A 61 8.21 -11.30 13.93
CA PHE A 61 8.07 -10.18 12.97
C PHE A 61 6.82 -9.33 13.24
N LEU A 62 5.83 -9.92 13.92
CA LEU A 62 4.55 -9.29 14.21
C LEU A 62 4.64 -7.90 14.86
N PRO A 63 5.55 -7.62 15.82
CA PRO A 63 5.63 -6.29 16.43
C PRO A 63 5.92 -5.16 15.43
N LEU A 64 6.85 -5.37 14.49
CA LEU A 64 7.19 -4.32 13.50
C LEU A 64 6.19 -4.25 12.35
N LEU A 65 5.61 -5.38 11.93
CA LEU A 65 4.50 -5.36 10.97
C LEU A 65 3.29 -4.64 11.56
N SER A 66 2.91 -4.98 12.80
CA SER A 66 1.83 -4.32 13.52
C SER A 66 2.11 -2.83 13.70
N PHE A 67 3.30 -2.45 14.14
CA PHE A 67 3.66 -1.05 14.28
C PHE A 67 3.54 -0.30 12.95
N THR A 68 4.08 -0.85 11.86
CA THR A 68 4.03 -0.21 10.55
C THR A 68 2.59 -0.04 10.04
N GLU A 69 1.80 -1.10 10.08
CA GLU A 69 0.39 -1.08 9.66
C GLU A 69 -0.44 -0.11 10.51
N SER A 70 -0.24 -0.13 11.82
CA SER A 70 -0.97 0.75 12.73
C SER A 70 -0.62 2.22 12.52
N TYR A 71 0.63 2.52 12.14
CA TYR A 71 1.05 3.87 11.78
C TYR A 71 0.37 4.31 10.48
N ILE A 72 0.34 3.45 9.45
CA ILE A 72 -0.37 3.72 8.19
C ILE A 72 -1.86 3.97 8.46
N TYR A 73 -2.51 3.11 9.23
CA TYR A 73 -3.91 3.24 9.61
C TYR A 73 -4.20 4.56 10.35
N GLN A 74 -3.30 4.99 11.23
CA GLN A 74 -3.41 6.28 11.90
C GLN A 74 -3.38 7.43 10.88
N LEU A 75 -2.52 7.36 9.86
CA LEU A 75 -2.47 8.36 8.79
C LEU A 75 -3.73 8.31 7.90
N ASP A 76 -4.29 7.13 7.62
CA ASP A 76 -5.58 7.01 6.94
C ASP A 76 -6.68 7.75 7.70
N ASN A 77 -6.77 7.55 9.02
CA ASN A 77 -7.73 8.26 9.86
C ASN A 77 -7.53 9.79 9.84
N LEU A 78 -6.27 10.25 9.77
CA LEU A 78 -5.98 11.68 9.64
C LEU A 78 -6.41 12.20 8.26
N ASN A 79 -6.17 11.44 7.20
CA ASN A 79 -6.60 11.77 5.86
C ASN A 79 -8.13 11.84 5.73
N GLU A 80 -8.87 10.88 6.30
CA GLU A 80 -10.33 10.89 6.33
C GLU A 80 -10.91 12.12 7.04
N LYS A 81 -10.27 12.57 8.13
CA LYS A 81 -10.67 13.81 8.83
C LYS A 81 -10.52 15.04 7.93
N LEU A 82 -9.57 15.05 7.00
CA LEU A 82 -9.41 16.14 6.02
C LEU A 82 -10.51 16.13 4.95
N LEU A 83 -11.08 14.96 4.63
CA LEU A 83 -12.19 14.81 3.68
C LEU A 83 -13.50 15.38 4.23
N HIS A 84 -13.65 15.42 5.54
CA HIS A 84 -14.80 15.99 6.24
C HIS A 84 -14.45 17.37 6.84
N PRO A 85 -14.33 18.44 6.04
CA PRO A 85 -14.29 19.77 6.62
C PRO A 85 -15.57 19.94 7.43
N SER A 86 -15.43 20.30 8.71
CA SER A 86 -16.52 20.43 9.67
C SER A 86 -17.72 21.16 9.04
N VAL A 87 -18.72 20.38 8.61
CA VAL A 87 -19.99 20.91 8.13
C VAL A 87 -20.58 21.70 9.28
N GLY A 88 -20.89 22.96 9.04
CA GLY A 88 -21.27 23.95 10.03
C GLY A 88 -22.23 23.38 11.08
N LYS A 89 -21.76 23.26 12.32
CA LYS A 89 -22.64 23.34 13.48
C LYS A 89 -22.81 24.81 13.79
N ASP A 90 -24.04 25.28 13.61
CA ASP A 90 -24.52 26.57 14.04
C ASP A 90 -23.90 26.98 15.37
N ARG A 91 -23.42 28.22 15.42
CA ARG A 91 -23.12 28.94 16.66
C ARG A 91 -24.41 29.13 17.45
N SER A 92 -24.91 28.09 18.11
CA SER A 92 -25.77 28.28 19.27
C SER A 92 -25.74 27.05 20.17
N SER A 93 -25.42 27.31 21.44
CA SER A 93 -25.58 26.43 22.59
C SER A 93 -24.73 25.15 22.60
N TYR A 94 -23.59 25.20 23.28
CA TYR A 94 -23.25 24.36 24.46
C TYR A 94 -21.77 24.58 24.82
N GLY A 95 -21.54 25.00 26.07
CA GLY A 95 -20.30 24.78 26.84
C GLY A 95 -19.02 25.40 26.29
N GLU A 96 -18.63 26.53 26.86
CA GLU A 96 -17.34 27.22 26.68
C GLU A 96 -16.19 26.44 27.36
N TYR A 97 -16.01 25.17 26.98
CA TYR A 97 -14.85 24.36 27.33
C TYR A 97 -14.47 23.56 26.08
N ASN A 98 -13.20 23.68 25.65
CA ASN A 98 -12.55 22.95 24.54
C ASN A 98 -12.61 23.45 23.09
N VAL A 99 -12.81 24.75 22.82
CA VAL A 99 -12.57 25.30 21.47
C VAL A 99 -11.06 25.36 21.13
N LYS A 100 -10.18 25.60 22.12
CA LYS A 100 -8.73 25.69 21.90
C LYS A 100 -8.06 24.34 21.61
N ALA A 101 -8.47 23.26 22.30
CA ALA A 101 -7.91 21.93 22.07
C ALA A 101 -8.27 21.37 20.69
N LYS A 102 -9.51 21.58 20.25
CA LYS A 102 -10.01 21.09 18.96
C LYS A 102 -9.33 21.79 17.78
N GLN A 103 -9.17 23.12 17.85
CA GLN A 103 -8.39 23.88 16.85
C GLN A 103 -6.91 23.47 16.82
N SER A 104 -6.30 23.17 17.98
CA SER A 104 -4.91 22.72 18.03
C SER A 104 -4.71 21.30 17.46
N SER A 105 -5.67 20.40 17.69
CA SER A 105 -5.64 19.03 17.19
C SER A 105 -5.86 18.97 15.68
N ASP A 106 -6.79 19.76 15.15
CA ASP A 106 -7.05 19.86 13.71
C ASP A 106 -5.85 20.48 12.99
N PHE A 107 -5.24 21.53 13.56
CA PHE A 107 -4.03 22.14 13.00
C PHE A 107 -2.82 21.20 13.01
N THR A 108 -2.67 20.38 14.06
CA THR A 108 -1.60 19.38 14.16
C THR A 108 -1.78 18.25 13.12
N SER A 109 -3.03 17.81 12.93
CA SER A 109 -3.39 16.77 11.94
C SER A 109 -3.14 17.23 10.50
N VAL A 110 -3.58 18.45 10.17
CA VAL A 110 -3.31 19.08 8.86
C VAL A 110 -1.81 19.24 8.64
N ARG A 111 -1.06 19.69 9.65
CA ARG A 111 0.39 19.85 9.55
C ARG A 111 1.11 18.53 9.27
N MET A 112 0.77 17.45 10.00
CA MET A 112 1.35 16.12 9.77
C MET A 112 1.08 15.59 8.36
N MET A 113 -0.14 15.76 7.85
CA MET A 113 -0.53 15.32 6.50
C MET A 113 -0.02 16.20 5.35
N THR A 114 0.31 17.46 5.63
CA THR A 114 0.88 18.39 4.63
C THR A 114 2.40 18.40 4.62
N SER A 115 3.04 17.95 5.69
CA SER A 115 4.46 17.60 5.72
C SER A 115 4.72 16.24 5.08
N ASP A 116 5.97 15.74 5.14
CA ASP A 116 6.31 14.34 4.84
C ASP A 116 5.76 13.43 5.95
N PRO A 117 4.61 12.75 5.74
CA PRO A 117 3.88 12.08 6.83
C PRO A 117 4.57 10.78 7.27
N PHE A 118 5.40 10.21 6.40
CA PHE A 118 6.15 8.99 6.65
C PHE A 118 7.53 9.25 7.25
N ARG A 119 8.01 10.50 7.30
CA ARG A 119 9.34 10.83 7.84
C ARG A 119 9.64 10.18 9.20
N PRO A 120 8.76 10.21 10.21
CA PRO A 120 9.04 9.57 11.50
C PRO A 120 9.19 8.05 11.38
N LEU A 121 8.35 7.41 10.55
CA LEU A 121 8.43 5.97 10.30
C LEU A 121 9.68 5.60 9.50
N CYS A 122 10.07 6.41 8.50
CA CYS A 122 11.32 6.24 7.78
C CYS A 122 12.54 6.25 8.72
N ILE A 123 12.62 7.23 9.63
CA ILE A 123 13.70 7.31 10.63
C ILE A 123 13.72 6.06 11.51
N ALA A 124 12.55 5.61 11.98
CA ALA A 124 12.45 4.41 12.79
C ALA A 124 12.93 3.15 12.04
N LEU A 125 12.47 2.94 10.80
CA LEU A 125 12.87 1.79 9.98
C LEU A 125 14.35 1.85 9.61
N GLU A 126 14.90 3.04 9.32
CA GLU A 126 16.32 3.24 9.00
C GLU A 126 17.22 2.89 10.18
N HIS A 127 16.87 3.31 11.40
CA HIS A 127 17.61 2.95 12.61
C HIS A 127 17.66 1.44 12.87
N HIS A 128 16.67 0.68 12.37
CA HIS A 128 16.63 -0.77 12.45
C HIS A 128 17.23 -1.47 11.22
N GLY A 129 17.73 -0.72 10.23
CA GLY A 129 18.28 -1.27 8.98
C GLY A 129 17.22 -1.90 8.08
N LEU A 130 15.95 -1.49 8.20
CA LEU A 130 14.81 -2.06 7.48
C LEU A 130 14.30 -1.17 6.35
N LEU A 131 14.71 0.10 6.30
CA LEU A 131 14.29 1.03 5.26
C LEU A 131 15.02 0.72 3.95
N THR A 132 14.27 0.37 2.92
CA THR A 132 14.78 0.18 1.55
C THR A 132 14.22 1.25 0.61
N ASP A 133 14.84 1.39 -0.56
CA ASP A 133 14.32 2.26 -1.61
C ASP A 133 12.90 1.83 -2.04
N ARG A 134 12.65 0.52 -2.09
CA ARG A 134 11.33 -0.03 -2.39
C ARG A 134 10.27 0.39 -1.37
N VAL A 135 10.57 0.28 -0.08
CA VAL A 135 9.64 0.72 0.99
C VAL A 135 9.37 2.22 0.87
N ARG A 136 10.39 3.03 0.53
CA ARG A 136 10.24 4.48 0.33
C ARG A 136 9.37 4.84 -0.89
N GLU A 137 9.48 4.09 -1.98
CA GLU A 137 8.62 4.23 -3.16
C GLU A 137 7.15 3.92 -2.81
N GLU A 138 6.90 2.90 -2.00
CA GLU A 138 5.54 2.53 -1.59
C GLU A 138 4.93 3.53 -0.61
N PHE A 139 5.74 4.15 0.27
CA PHE A 139 5.29 5.32 1.04
C PHE A 139 4.93 6.49 0.15
N SER A 140 5.73 6.78 -0.88
CA SER A 140 5.44 7.83 -1.85
C SER A 140 4.13 7.55 -2.61
N SER A 141 3.90 6.28 -2.94
CA SER A 141 2.65 5.78 -3.54
C SER A 141 1.43 5.97 -2.63
N GLY A 142 1.58 5.76 -1.32
CA GLY A 142 0.54 6.04 -0.33
C GLY A 142 0.19 7.53 -0.23
N VAL A 143 1.20 8.41 -0.23
CA VAL A 143 0.98 9.87 -0.26
C VAL A 143 0.24 10.31 -1.52
N GLU A 144 0.59 9.74 -2.68
CA GLU A 144 -0.11 9.97 -3.94
C GLU A 144 -1.56 9.47 -3.87
N TYR A 145 -1.79 8.27 -3.34
CA TYR A 145 -3.13 7.70 -3.14
C TYR A 145 -4.02 8.64 -2.32
N TRP A 146 -3.56 9.11 -1.15
CA TRP A 146 -4.33 10.03 -0.33
C TRP A 146 -4.64 11.36 -1.02
N SER A 147 -3.70 11.87 -1.82
CA SER A 147 -3.93 13.06 -2.64
C SER A 147 -5.06 12.85 -3.66
N LEU A 148 -5.03 11.72 -4.37
CA LEU A 148 -6.07 11.33 -5.32
C LEU A 148 -7.41 11.10 -4.62
N GLU A 149 -7.43 10.43 -3.46
CA GLU A 149 -8.64 10.21 -2.69
C GLU A 149 -9.31 11.53 -2.31
N ARG A 150 -8.53 12.50 -1.79
CA ARG A 150 -9.03 13.86 -1.50
C ARG A 150 -9.58 14.56 -2.74
N LYS A 151 -8.86 14.49 -3.86
CA LYS A 151 -9.28 15.08 -5.14
C LYS A 151 -10.61 14.46 -5.62
N LEU A 152 -10.70 13.14 -5.65
CA LEU A 152 -11.85 12.38 -6.15
C LEU A 152 -13.07 12.58 -5.25
N CYS A 153 -12.91 12.50 -3.93
CA CYS A 153 -13.99 12.74 -2.97
C CYS A 153 -14.49 14.18 -3.04
N HIS A 154 -13.61 15.17 -3.21
CA HIS A 154 -14.01 16.56 -3.40
C HIS A 154 -14.82 16.75 -4.69
N ALA A 155 -14.34 16.19 -5.81
CA ALA A 155 -15.05 16.25 -7.09
C ALA A 155 -16.44 15.60 -6.99
N LEU A 156 -16.53 14.45 -6.32
CA LEU A 156 -17.80 13.75 -6.07
C LEU A 156 -18.76 14.59 -5.21
N GLY A 157 -18.28 15.17 -4.12
CA GLY A 157 -19.08 16.02 -3.23
C GLY A 157 -19.56 17.32 -3.87
N SER A 158 -18.75 17.89 -4.77
CA SER A 158 -19.06 19.12 -5.51
C SER A 158 -19.77 18.89 -6.85
N LYS A 159 -20.05 17.62 -7.20
CA LYS A 159 -20.67 17.20 -8.48
C LYS A 159 -19.89 17.68 -9.72
N GLN A 160 -18.57 17.74 -9.60
CA GLN A 160 -17.67 18.01 -10.72
C GLN A 160 -17.41 16.74 -11.54
N GLU A 161 -16.89 16.92 -12.76
CA GLU A 161 -16.48 15.81 -13.61
C GLU A 161 -15.27 15.08 -12.98
N ILE A 162 -15.33 13.74 -12.97
CA ILE A 162 -14.31 12.89 -12.38
C ILE A 162 -13.47 12.29 -13.51
N SER A 163 -12.15 12.46 -13.43
CA SER A 163 -11.22 11.84 -14.39
C SER A 163 -11.16 10.33 -14.18
N VAL A 164 -11.38 9.56 -15.26
CA VAL A 164 -11.20 8.10 -15.26
C VAL A 164 -9.74 7.73 -14.97
N GLU A 165 -8.78 8.51 -15.47
CA GLU A 165 -7.36 8.28 -15.24
C GLU A 165 -7.00 8.38 -13.75
N ASP A 166 -7.50 9.41 -13.06
CA ASP A 166 -7.29 9.58 -11.61
C ASP A 166 -7.90 8.40 -10.83
N VAL A 167 -9.10 7.94 -11.21
CA VAL A 167 -9.76 6.79 -10.58
C VAL A 167 -8.95 5.52 -10.78
N MET A 168 -8.50 5.26 -12.01
CA MET A 168 -7.67 4.09 -12.31
C MET A 168 -6.37 4.16 -11.53
N ARG A 169 -5.69 5.31 -11.50
CA ARG A 169 -4.47 5.49 -10.72
C ARG A 169 -4.69 5.24 -9.22
N ALA A 170 -5.76 5.79 -8.65
CA ALA A 170 -6.10 5.56 -7.24
C ALA A 170 -6.36 4.08 -6.93
N ILE A 171 -7.05 3.35 -7.82
CA ILE A 171 -7.27 1.91 -7.66
C ILE A 171 -5.95 1.14 -7.61
N HIS A 172 -5.00 1.44 -8.50
CA HIS A 172 -3.69 0.79 -8.48
C HIS A 172 -2.91 1.08 -7.19
N LEU A 173 -3.07 2.28 -6.62
CA LEU A 173 -2.34 2.69 -5.43
C LEU A 173 -3.00 2.24 -4.12
N LYS A 174 -4.30 1.91 -4.12
CA LYS A 174 -5.13 1.68 -2.94
C LYS A 174 -4.57 0.68 -1.93
N SER A 175 -3.86 -0.35 -2.40
CA SER A 175 -3.28 -1.42 -1.56
C SER A 175 -1.79 -1.20 -1.23
N PHE A 176 -1.35 0.06 -1.10
CA PHE A 176 0.05 0.37 -0.82
C PHE A 176 0.50 -0.13 0.57
N ASP A 177 -0.40 -0.22 1.53
CA ASP A 177 -0.21 -0.83 2.85
C ASP A 177 0.39 -2.25 2.73
N TYR A 178 -0.25 -3.11 1.95
CA TYR A 178 0.27 -4.45 1.65
C TYR A 178 1.61 -4.41 0.92
N ARG A 179 1.77 -3.46 -0.01
CA ARG A 179 3.03 -3.27 -0.75
C ARG A 179 4.15 -2.68 0.09
N VAL A 180 3.86 -2.08 1.25
CA VAL A 180 4.86 -1.72 2.27
C VAL A 180 5.19 -2.94 3.14
N LEU A 181 4.17 -3.65 3.64
CA LEU A 181 4.36 -4.76 4.57
C LEU A 181 5.12 -5.94 3.95
N ASN A 182 4.90 -6.23 2.67
CA ASN A 182 5.56 -7.33 1.96
C ASN A 182 7.09 -7.18 1.85
N PRO A 183 7.64 -6.10 1.26
CA PRO A 183 9.09 -5.88 1.22
C PRO A 183 9.69 -5.71 2.63
N LEU A 184 8.94 -5.13 3.57
CA LEU A 184 9.36 -5.04 4.97
C LEU A 184 9.56 -6.44 5.59
N LEU A 185 8.65 -7.38 5.31
CA LEU A 185 8.78 -8.76 5.79
C LEU A 185 10.00 -9.47 5.18
N TYR A 186 10.32 -9.25 3.90
CA TYR A 186 11.57 -9.75 3.31
C TYR A 186 12.81 -9.22 4.06
N GLN A 187 12.85 -7.91 4.36
CA GLN A 187 13.95 -7.32 5.11
C GLN A 187 14.05 -7.89 6.54
N LEU A 188 12.92 -8.03 7.24
CA LEU A 188 12.88 -8.62 8.57
C LEU A 188 13.41 -10.07 8.60
N ARG A 189 13.22 -10.81 7.51
CA ARG A 189 13.69 -12.19 7.34
C ARG A 189 15.13 -12.27 6.83
N GLY A 190 15.71 -11.16 6.37
CA GLY A 190 17.03 -11.13 5.75
C GLY A 190 17.06 -11.78 4.37
N GLU A 191 15.90 -11.83 3.69
CA GLU A 191 15.78 -12.40 2.35
C GLU A 191 15.76 -11.30 1.29
N LYS A 192 16.24 -11.64 0.09
CA LYS A 192 16.14 -10.71 -1.05
C LYS A 192 14.69 -10.64 -1.50
N ASP A 193 14.20 -9.42 -1.58
CA ASP A 193 12.87 -9.14 -2.09
C ASP A 193 12.73 -9.71 -3.51
N ASP A 194 11.63 -10.41 -3.76
CA ASP A 194 11.35 -11.14 -4.99
C ASP A 194 10.82 -10.21 -6.10
N VAL A 195 11.53 -9.10 -6.30
CA VAL A 195 11.08 -7.93 -7.09
C VAL A 195 11.46 -8.00 -8.56
N LEU A 196 11.62 -9.18 -9.15
CA LEU A 196 11.81 -9.16 -10.60
C LEU A 196 10.52 -8.79 -11.35
N GLU A 197 9.32 -8.98 -10.77
CA GLU A 197 8.05 -8.73 -11.48
C GLU A 197 6.84 -8.34 -10.58
N ASN A 198 7.01 -7.86 -9.35
CA ASN A 198 5.88 -7.55 -8.44
C ASN A 198 4.92 -8.76 -8.28
N SER A 199 5.52 -9.95 -8.20
CA SER A 199 4.81 -11.16 -8.55
C SER A 199 4.05 -11.71 -7.35
N PHE A 200 2.81 -11.24 -7.19
CA PHE A 200 1.69 -12.16 -6.97
C PHE A 200 1.66 -13.15 -8.14
N ASN A 201 2.65 -14.03 -8.23
CA ASN A 201 2.66 -15.03 -9.27
C ASN A 201 1.72 -16.12 -8.79
N ILE A 202 0.44 -15.97 -9.10
CA ILE A 202 -0.59 -16.98 -8.83
C ILE A 202 -0.08 -18.35 -9.32
N LEU A 203 0.67 -18.39 -10.44
CA LEU A 203 1.32 -19.60 -10.93
C LEU A 203 2.32 -20.20 -9.93
N HIS A 204 3.09 -19.37 -9.23
CA HIS A 204 4.05 -19.82 -8.22
C HIS A 204 3.35 -20.33 -6.95
N MET A 205 2.19 -19.76 -6.60
CA MET A 205 1.33 -20.35 -5.57
C MET A 205 0.82 -21.72 -5.99
N PHE A 206 0.34 -21.82 -7.22
CA PHE A 206 -0.13 -23.08 -7.78
C PHE A 206 1.01 -24.09 -7.86
N ASN A 207 2.24 -23.66 -8.10
CA ASN A 207 3.43 -24.50 -8.03
C ASN A 207 3.65 -25.04 -6.61
N GLY A 208 3.55 -24.19 -5.58
CA GLY A 208 3.65 -24.63 -4.18
C GLY A 208 2.54 -25.61 -3.74
N ILE A 209 1.32 -25.45 -4.27
CA ILE A 209 0.15 -26.27 -3.88
C ILE A 209 0.05 -27.57 -4.69
N TYR A 210 0.20 -27.47 -6.02
CA TYR A 210 -0.05 -28.56 -6.96
C TYR A 210 1.23 -29.17 -7.55
N GLY A 211 2.38 -28.53 -7.35
CA GLY A 211 3.66 -28.91 -7.97
C GLY A 211 3.80 -28.39 -9.40
N ALA A 212 5.05 -28.35 -9.90
CA ALA A 212 5.40 -27.70 -11.16
C ALA A 212 4.69 -28.31 -12.38
N SER A 213 4.45 -29.62 -12.34
CA SER A 213 3.78 -30.35 -13.42
C SER A 213 2.28 -30.06 -13.53
N ALA A 214 1.60 -29.74 -12.43
CA ALA A 214 0.15 -29.54 -12.40
C ALA A 214 -0.26 -28.06 -12.26
N ALA A 215 0.63 -27.20 -11.78
CA ALA A 215 0.35 -25.78 -11.54
C ALA A 215 -0.17 -25.01 -12.76
N PRO A 216 0.44 -25.11 -13.96
CA PRO A 216 -0.07 -24.41 -15.15
C PRO A 216 -1.46 -24.86 -15.54
N ALA A 217 -1.71 -26.18 -15.50
CA ALA A 217 -2.99 -26.75 -15.89
C ALA A 217 -4.11 -26.35 -14.92
N MET A 218 -3.80 -26.33 -13.61
CA MET A 218 -4.74 -25.89 -12.59
C MET A 218 -5.05 -24.40 -12.70
N LEU A 219 -4.04 -23.56 -12.96
CA LEU A 219 -4.24 -22.12 -13.16
C LEU A 219 -5.07 -21.85 -14.41
N ALA A 220 -4.73 -22.50 -15.54
CA ALA A 220 -5.49 -22.41 -16.78
C ALA A 220 -6.96 -22.77 -16.57
N LYS A 221 -7.24 -23.85 -15.83
CA LYS A 221 -8.60 -24.27 -15.50
C LYS A 221 -9.38 -23.17 -14.76
N ILE A 222 -8.79 -22.55 -13.73
CA ILE A 222 -9.46 -21.50 -12.96
C ILE A 222 -9.67 -20.23 -13.79
N ILE A 223 -8.71 -19.87 -14.65
CA ILE A 223 -8.87 -18.78 -15.61
C ILE A 223 -10.06 -19.07 -16.53
N THR A 224 -10.14 -20.28 -17.10
CA THR A 224 -11.26 -20.68 -17.98
C THR A 224 -12.61 -20.61 -17.26
N GLU A 225 -12.71 -21.14 -16.03
CA GLU A 225 -13.95 -21.06 -15.24
C GLU A 225 -14.37 -19.61 -14.96
N ALA A 226 -13.40 -18.72 -14.70
CA ALA A 226 -13.66 -17.29 -14.50
C ALA A 226 -14.11 -16.61 -15.80
N GLU A 227 -13.47 -16.92 -16.93
CA GLU A 227 -13.84 -16.39 -18.26
C GLU A 227 -15.24 -16.84 -18.68
N GLU A 228 -15.61 -18.10 -18.45
CA GLU A 228 -16.95 -18.63 -18.73
C GLU A 228 -18.01 -17.92 -17.89
N LYS A 229 -17.73 -17.71 -16.59
CA LYS A 229 -18.62 -16.95 -15.72
C LYS A 229 -18.74 -15.51 -16.20
N TYR A 230 -17.63 -14.90 -16.61
CA TYR A 230 -17.60 -13.54 -17.13
C TYR A 230 -18.46 -13.39 -18.39
N ASP A 231 -18.27 -14.28 -19.36
CA ASP A 231 -19.05 -14.34 -20.60
C ASP A 231 -20.55 -14.54 -20.33
N SER A 232 -20.90 -15.40 -19.36
CA SER A 232 -22.30 -15.59 -18.97
C SER A 232 -22.96 -14.31 -18.44
N LEU A 233 -22.23 -13.53 -17.63
CA LEU A 233 -22.72 -12.27 -17.07
C LEU A 233 -22.79 -11.17 -18.15
N LEU A 234 -21.81 -11.12 -19.04
CA LEU A 234 -21.78 -10.16 -20.13
C LEU A 234 -22.94 -10.36 -21.13
N LYS A 235 -23.34 -11.62 -21.37
CA LYS A 235 -24.50 -11.99 -22.18
C LYS A 235 -25.84 -11.68 -21.49
N ALA A 236 -25.86 -11.70 -20.16
CA ALA A 236 -27.05 -11.37 -19.37
C ALA A 236 -27.22 -9.84 -19.17
N LEU A 237 -26.18 -9.06 -19.47
CA LEU A 237 -26.19 -7.60 -19.35
C LEU A 237 -27.06 -6.95 -20.44
N ASP A 238 -27.52 -5.73 -20.17
CA ASP A 238 -28.16 -4.91 -21.19
C ASP A 238 -27.23 -4.73 -22.43
N PRO A 239 -27.75 -4.83 -23.68
CA PRO A 239 -26.92 -4.78 -24.88
C PRO A 239 -26.09 -3.50 -25.02
N GLU A 240 -26.59 -2.35 -24.56
CA GLU A 240 -25.87 -1.08 -24.66
C GLU A 240 -24.71 -1.02 -23.64
N LEU A 241 -24.95 -1.50 -22.42
CA LEU A 241 -23.91 -1.61 -21.39
C LEU A 241 -22.86 -2.66 -21.76
N SER A 242 -23.27 -3.79 -22.36
CA SER A 242 -22.38 -4.85 -22.82
C SER A 242 -21.44 -4.34 -23.90
N LEU A 243 -21.97 -3.57 -24.87
CA LEU A 243 -21.18 -2.95 -25.93
C LEU A 243 -20.18 -1.90 -25.39
N ASN A 244 -20.60 -1.07 -24.44
CA ASN A 244 -19.72 -0.07 -23.82
C ASN A 244 -18.60 -0.72 -23.02
N TYR A 245 -18.90 -1.81 -22.30
CA TYR A 245 -17.89 -2.59 -21.58
C TYR A 245 -16.86 -3.21 -22.54
N GLN A 246 -17.32 -3.85 -23.62
CA GLN A 246 -16.43 -4.47 -24.62
C GLN A 246 -15.48 -3.45 -25.26
N LYS A 247 -15.97 -2.27 -25.61
CA LYS A 247 -15.13 -1.18 -26.15
C LYS A 247 -14.02 -0.78 -25.17
N ARG A 248 -14.36 -0.65 -23.88
CA ARG A 248 -13.38 -0.32 -22.83
C ARG A 248 -12.34 -1.42 -22.67
N CYS A 249 -12.72 -2.70 -22.77
CA CYS A 249 -11.76 -3.81 -22.74
C CYS A 249 -10.79 -3.79 -23.92
N GLU A 250 -11.28 -3.45 -25.12
CA GLU A 250 -10.43 -3.29 -26.30
C GLU A 250 -9.44 -2.12 -26.15
N GLU A 251 -9.89 -1.01 -25.58
CA GLU A 251 -9.04 0.15 -25.28
C GLU A 251 -7.95 -0.21 -24.27
N ALA A 252 -8.32 -0.84 -23.14
CA ALA A 252 -7.38 -1.28 -22.12
C ALA A 252 -6.37 -2.32 -22.65
N THR A 253 -6.81 -3.22 -23.54
CA THR A 253 -5.92 -4.22 -24.16
C THR A 253 -4.90 -3.57 -25.11
N LYS A 254 -5.30 -2.51 -25.83
CA LYS A 254 -4.39 -1.73 -26.69
C LYS A 254 -3.36 -0.95 -25.87
N GLU A 255 -3.78 -0.36 -24.76
CA GLU A 255 -2.90 0.39 -23.85
C GLU A 255 -1.88 -0.52 -23.15
N GLY A 256 -2.29 -1.72 -22.73
CA GLY A 256 -1.43 -2.63 -21.95
C GLY A 256 -0.52 -3.55 -22.77
N SER A 257 -0.90 -3.95 -23.99
CA SER A 257 -0.16 -4.96 -24.76
C SER A 257 0.71 -4.42 -25.90
N GLY A 258 0.53 -3.15 -26.27
CA GLY A 258 1.19 -2.52 -27.42
C GLY A 258 0.88 -3.17 -28.79
N LYS A 259 -0.03 -4.15 -28.86
CA LYS A 259 -0.38 -4.89 -30.07
C LYS A 259 -1.77 -4.50 -30.57
N THR A 260 -1.88 -4.24 -31.86
CA THR A 260 -3.14 -3.82 -32.53
C THR A 260 -4.03 -4.99 -32.94
N SER A 261 -3.63 -6.23 -32.66
CA SER A 261 -4.37 -7.45 -33.05
C SER A 261 -4.30 -8.51 -31.96
N GLY A 262 -5.46 -8.85 -31.41
CA GLY A 262 -5.67 -9.88 -30.39
C GLY A 262 -7.16 -9.96 -30.01
N PRO A 263 -7.59 -10.96 -29.23
CA PRO A 263 -8.97 -11.03 -28.72
C PRO A 263 -9.33 -9.77 -27.93
N SER A 264 -10.61 -9.37 -27.95
CA SER A 264 -11.09 -8.15 -27.27
C SER A 264 -10.90 -8.15 -25.76
N LEU A 265 -10.67 -9.32 -25.16
CA LEU A 265 -10.40 -9.53 -23.73
C LEU A 265 -8.91 -9.83 -23.43
N GLY A 266 -8.04 -9.75 -24.42
CA GLY A 266 -6.62 -10.13 -24.30
C GLY A 266 -6.37 -11.63 -24.46
N THR A 267 -5.14 -12.06 -24.22
CA THR A 267 -4.76 -13.49 -24.24
C THR A 267 -3.85 -13.77 -23.06
N TRP A 268 -4.25 -14.72 -22.22
CA TRP A 268 -3.40 -15.20 -21.13
C TRP A 268 -2.23 -15.99 -21.70
N SER A 269 -1.00 -15.56 -21.38
CA SER A 269 0.19 -16.37 -21.57
C SER A 269 0.68 -16.78 -20.19
N ILE A 270 0.58 -18.08 -19.88
CA ILE A 270 1.13 -18.62 -18.64
C ILE A 270 2.64 -18.73 -18.82
N PRO A 271 3.45 -18.02 -18.01
CA PRO A 271 4.90 -18.08 -18.13
C PRO A 271 5.44 -19.48 -17.75
N PRO A 272 6.68 -19.82 -18.17
CA PRO A 272 7.32 -21.05 -17.74
C PRO A 272 7.38 -21.15 -16.20
N VAL A 273 7.14 -22.34 -15.67
CA VAL A 273 7.24 -22.58 -14.22
C VAL A 273 8.70 -22.59 -13.80
N ILE A 274 9.00 -21.92 -12.69
CA ILE A 274 10.29 -22.03 -12.03
C ILE A 274 10.22 -23.25 -11.10
N GLU A 275 10.90 -24.33 -11.49
CA GLU A 275 10.91 -25.59 -10.72
C GLU A 275 11.80 -25.48 -9.47
N ASP A 276 12.96 -24.84 -9.59
CA ASP A 276 13.90 -24.59 -8.50
C ASP A 276 14.17 -23.10 -8.38
N GLU A 277 13.58 -22.52 -7.35
CA GLU A 277 13.62 -21.09 -7.08
C GLU A 277 15.02 -20.61 -6.63
N GLU A 278 15.79 -21.47 -5.93
CA GLU A 278 17.13 -21.11 -5.45
C GLU A 278 18.15 -21.14 -6.60
N LEU A 279 18.07 -22.14 -7.48
CA LEU A 279 18.88 -22.20 -8.69
C LEU A 279 18.54 -21.06 -9.65
N TYR A 280 17.26 -20.82 -9.91
CA TYR A 280 16.82 -19.72 -10.78
C TYR A 280 17.35 -18.37 -10.31
N ARG A 281 17.23 -18.07 -9.00
CA ARG A 281 17.75 -16.83 -8.42
C ARG A 281 19.27 -16.73 -8.55
N SER A 282 19.97 -17.83 -8.34
CA SER A 282 21.43 -17.87 -8.46
C SER A 282 21.88 -17.56 -9.90
N ASP A 283 21.21 -18.13 -10.89
CA ASP A 283 21.51 -17.90 -12.31
C ASP A 283 21.16 -16.48 -12.76
N VAL A 284 20.07 -15.90 -12.27
CA VAL A 284 19.70 -14.51 -12.58
C VAL A 284 20.67 -13.51 -11.92
N LEU A 285 21.12 -13.77 -10.69
CA LEU A 285 22.14 -12.96 -10.03
C LEU A 285 23.50 -13.03 -10.74
N ASN A 286 23.89 -14.23 -11.20
CA ASN A 286 25.13 -14.44 -11.93
C ASN A 286 25.09 -13.78 -13.33
N SER A 287 23.95 -13.80 -14.02
CA SER A 287 23.81 -13.16 -15.34
C SER A 287 23.80 -11.63 -15.29
N LYS A 288 23.28 -11.01 -14.22
CA LYS A 288 23.36 -9.55 -14.00
C LYS A 288 24.78 -9.06 -13.67
N SER A 289 25.69 -9.94 -13.26
CA SER A 289 27.10 -9.60 -13.01
C SER A 289 27.93 -9.41 -14.29
N THR A 290 27.32 -9.62 -15.46
CA THR A 290 27.96 -9.56 -16.79
C THR A 290 27.60 -8.32 -17.60
N ILE A 291 27.18 -7.22 -16.98
CA ILE A 291 27.05 -5.93 -17.69
C ILE A 291 28.47 -5.38 -17.92
N PRO A 292 28.86 -5.02 -19.16
CA PRO A 292 30.20 -4.52 -19.44
C PRO A 292 30.47 -3.22 -18.68
N GLU A 293 31.67 -3.11 -18.10
CA GLU A 293 32.23 -1.82 -17.69
C GLU A 293 32.12 -0.84 -18.86
N TRP A 294 31.34 0.22 -18.66
CA TRP A 294 31.35 1.35 -19.58
C TRP A 294 32.70 2.04 -19.40
N ASN A 295 33.62 1.78 -20.34
CA ASN A 295 34.89 2.50 -20.46
C ASN A 295 34.60 4.00 -20.69
N THR A 296 35.10 4.81 -19.75
CA THR A 296 35.47 6.25 -19.82
C THR A 296 34.55 7.21 -20.59
#